data_AF-A0A645B1G0-F1
#
_entry.id   AF-A0A645B1G0-F1
#
_cell.length_a   1.000
_cell.length_b   1.000
_cell.length_c   1.000
_cell.angle_alpha   90.00
_cell.angle_beta   90.00
_cell.angle_gamma   90.00
#
_symmetry.space_group_name_H-M   'P 1'
#
loop_
_entity.id
_entity.type
_entity.pdbx_description
1 polymer ?
#
loop_
_entity_poly.entity_id
_entity_poly.type
_entity_poly.pdbx_seq_one_letter_code
_entity_poly.pdbx_strand_id
1 'polypeptide(L)' 'MANIIIKSDDRQARSDKVLRDFGHDPRTAGPEAREQAAHIAETCHESLKKAGLEK' A
#
# COMPACT_ATOMS: atom_id res chain seq x y z
N MET A 1 -1.20 14.44 -18.12
CA MET A 1 -2.24 13.62 -17.46
C MET A 1 -1.75 12.17 -17.19
N ALA A 2 -0.49 11.97 -16.78
CA ALA A 2 0.08 10.63 -16.50
C ALA A 2 0.39 10.40 -15.00
N ASN A 3 0.53 11.46 -14.21
CA ASN A 3 0.93 11.36 -12.80
C ASN A 3 -0.13 10.73 -11.86
N ILE A 4 -1.41 10.69 -12.25
CA ILE A 4 -2.47 10.12 -11.40
C ILE A 4 -2.46 8.59 -11.49
N ILE A 5 -2.22 8.03 -12.68
CA ILE A 5 -2.22 6.58 -12.91
C ILE A 5 -1.01 5.94 -12.24
N ILE A 6 0.17 6.57 -12.31
CA ILE A 6 1.43 6.06 -11.71
C ILE A 6 1.35 6.08 -10.17
N LYS A 7 0.75 7.12 -9.57
CA LYS A 7 0.55 7.19 -8.11
C LYS A 7 -0.43 6.13 -7.59
N SER A 8 -1.47 5.83 -8.37
CA SER A 8 -2.42 4.78 -8.01
C SER A 8 -1.77 3.39 -8.08
N ASP A 9 -0.93 3.14 -9.08
CA ASP A 9 -0.22 1.86 -9.23
C ASP A 9 0.78 1.63 -8.08
N ASP A 10 1.52 2.68 -7.69
CA ASP A 10 2.45 2.60 -6.54
C ASP A 10 1.72 2.37 -5.21
N ARG A 11 0.59 3.06 -4.98
CA ARG A 11 -0.24 2.84 -3.78
C ARG A 11 -0.81 1.43 -3.76
N GLN A 12 -1.27 0.93 -4.90
CA GLN A 12 -1.81 -0.41 -5.04
C GLN A 12 -0.74 -1.48 -4.85
N ALA A 13 0.46 -1.29 -5.40
CA ALA A 13 1.61 -2.18 -5.19
C ALA A 13 2.02 -2.27 -3.72
N ARG A 14 1.95 -1.15 -2.98
CA ARG A 14 2.22 -1.14 -1.53
C ARG A 14 1.16 -1.91 -0.76
N SER A 15 -0.12 -1.70 -1.05
CA SER A 15 -1.20 -2.46 -0.40
C SER A 15 -1.12 -3.95 -0.71
N ASP A 16 -0.81 -4.32 -1.96
CA ASP A 16 -0.63 -5.72 -2.36
C ASP A 16 0.56 -6.37 -1.65
N LYS A 17 1.64 -5.62 -1.44
CA LYS A 17 2.79 -6.08 -0.65
C LYS A 17 2.39 -6.32 0.80
N VAL A 18 1.66 -5.40 1.41
CA VAL A 18 1.14 -5.56 2.77
C VAL A 18 0.24 -6.78 2.87
N LEU A 19 -0.71 -6.98 1.94
CA LEU A 19 -1.56 -8.17 1.93
C LEU A 19 -0.74 -9.46 1.96
N ARG A 20 0.30 -9.55 1.13
CA ARG A 20 1.20 -10.72 1.09
C ARG A 20 1.97 -10.91 2.39
N ASP A 21 2.46 -9.84 2.99
CA ASP A 21 3.19 -9.88 4.27
C ASP A 21 2.29 -10.40 5.41
N PHE A 22 0.98 -10.15 5.35
CA PHE A 22 -0.03 -10.69 6.27
C PHE A 22 -0.61 -12.05 5.83
N GLY A 23 -0.10 -12.67 4.77
CA GLY A 23 -0.53 -13.98 4.28
C GLY A 23 -1.82 -13.99 3.44
N HIS A 24 -2.30 -12.82 3.00
CA HIS A 24 -3.44 -12.68 2.12
C HIS A 24 -3.03 -12.61 0.65
N ASP A 25 -3.77 -13.30 -0.23
CA ASP A 25 -3.63 -13.11 -1.67
C ASP A 25 -4.33 -11.81 -2.10
N PRO A 26 -3.64 -10.84 -2.71
CA PRO A 26 -4.22 -9.57 -3.15
C PRO A 26 -5.40 -9.72 -4.12
N ARG A 27 -5.47 -10.84 -4.86
CA ARG A 27 -6.51 -11.12 -5.85
C ARG A 27 -7.78 -11.67 -5.23
N THR A 28 -7.67 -12.30 -4.06
CA THR A 28 -8.81 -12.91 -3.34
C THR A 28 -9.10 -12.24 -2.00
N ALA A 29 -8.30 -11.26 -1.60
CA ALA A 29 -8.49 -10.50 -0.37
C ALA A 29 -9.87 -9.84 -0.36
N GLY A 30 -10.60 -10.05 0.74
CA GLY A 30 -11.88 -9.39 0.99
C GLY A 30 -11.73 -7.87 1.12
N PRO A 31 -12.84 -7.12 1.02
CA PRO A 31 -12.82 -5.66 1.07
C PRO A 31 -12.17 -5.12 2.35
N GLU A 32 -12.43 -5.78 3.49
CA GLU A 32 -11.89 -5.39 4.80
C GLU A 32 -10.36 -5.54 4.87
N ALA A 33 -9.82 -6.67 4.39
CA ALA A 33 -8.38 -6.90 4.33
C ALA A 33 -7.68 -5.90 3.40
N ARG A 34 -8.31 -5.53 2.29
CA ARG A 34 -7.77 -4.53 1.34
C ARG A 34 -7.74 -3.13 1.95
N GLU A 35 -8.78 -2.76 2.70
CA GLU A 35 -8.82 -1.47 3.41
C GLU A 35 -7.74 -1.40 4.49
N GLN A 36 -7.60 -2.46 5.30
CA GLN A 36 -6.53 -2.55 6.30
C GLN A 36 -5.14 -2.45 5.65
N ALA A 37 -4.91 -3.18 4.55
CA ALA A 37 -3.64 -3.14 3.85
C ALA A 37 -3.35 -1.76 3.23
N ALA A 38 -4.37 -1.05 2.73
CA ALA A 38 -4.23 0.32 2.26
C ALA A 38 -3.86 1.27 3.39
N HIS A 39 -4.54 1.17 4.53
CA HIS A 39 -4.27 2.01 5.70
C HIS A 39 -2.86 1.79 6.25
N ILE A 40 -2.42 0.52 6.34
CA ILE A 40 -1.07 0.17 6.78
C ILE A 40 -0.02 0.67 5.79
N ALA A 41 -0.23 0.49 4.48
CA ALA A 41 0.67 0.97 3.44
C ALA A 41 0.88 2.49 3.50
N GLU A 42 -0.21 3.25 3.68
CA GLU A 42 -0.16 4.71 3.83
C GLU A 42 0.53 5.13 5.13
N THR A 43 0.14 4.53 6.26
CA THR A 43 0.73 4.85 7.57
C THR A 43 2.23 4.56 7.58
N CYS A 44 2.65 3.44 6.99
CA CYS A 44 4.06 3.07 6.89
C CYS A 44 4.84 4.05 5.99
N HIS A 45 4.27 4.42 4.84
CA HIS A 45 4.87 5.43 3.95
C HIS A 45 5.01 6.79 4.63
N GLU A 46 3.97 7.29 5.28
CA GLU A 46 4.03 8.56 6.01
C GLU A 46 5.03 8.51 7.17
N SER A 47 5.14 7.37 7.85
CA SER A 47 6.10 7.18 8.95
C SER A 47 7.54 7.18 8.43
N LEU A 48 7.82 6.49 7.33
CA LEU A 48 9.13 6.49 6.67
C LEU A 48 9.50 7.87 6.14
N LYS A 49 8.53 8.59 5.57
CA LYS A 49 8.68 9.98 5.12
C LYS A 49 9.03 10.92 6.27
N LYS A 50 8.28 10.84 7.38
CA LYS A 50 8.55 11.63 8.59
C LYS A 50 9.91 11.30 9.21
N ALA A 51 10.33 10.03 9.13
CA ALA A 51 11.64 9.60 9.60
C ALA A 51 12.80 10.00 8.67
N GLY A 52 12.54 10.62 7.51
CA GLY A 52 13.57 10.98 6.53
C GLY A 52 14.27 9.76 5.91
N LEU A 53 13.63 8.58 5.98
CA LEU A 53 14.15 7.31 5.47
C LEU A 53 13.66 6.99 4.05
N GLU A 54 12.89 7.88 3.43
CA GLU A 54 12.64 7.82 1.99
C GLU A 54 13.94 8.14 1.24
N LYS A 55 14.61 7.10 0.73
CA LYS A 55 15.74 7.21 -0.19
C LYS A 55 15.26 7.12 -1.64
#